data_AF-Q0FK31-F1
#
_entry.id   AF-Q0FK31-F1
#
_cell.length_a   1.000
_cell.length_b   1.000
_cell.length_c   1.000
_cell.angle_alpha   90.00
_cell.angle_beta   90.00
_cell.angle_gamma   90.00
#
_symmetry.space_group_name_H-M   'P 1'
#
loop_
_entity.id
_entity.type
_entity.pdbx_description
1 polymer ?
#
loop_
_entity_poly.entity_id
_entity_poly.type
_entity_poly.pdbx_seq_one_letter_code
_entity_poly.pdbx_strand_id
1 'polypeptide(L)'
;MLKLSAAIDAVLNTIARIAAFALPALVVVVVFDVVTRRFLQMGSTQLQEAEWHLHTILIMGVLGTAYIHDRHVRIDLLHATFSPRGKALVELLGILLLVFPFCAVTG
;
A
#
# COMPACT_ATOMS: atom_id res chain seq x y z
N MET A 1 -3.01 7.48 -27.65
CA MET A 1 -3.35 6.90 -26.33
C MET A 1 -2.24 6.01 -25.76
N LEU A 2 -1.55 5.17 -26.58
CA LEU A 2 -0.48 4.28 -26.09
C LEU A 2 0.75 5.00 -25.48
N LYS A 3 1.19 6.14 -26.03
CA LYS A 3 2.35 6.88 -25.51
C LYS A 3 2.14 7.48 -24.12
N LEU A 4 0.90 7.89 -23.81
CA LEU A 4 0.54 8.45 -22.50
C LEU A 4 0.52 7.34 -21.43
N SER A 5 -0.06 6.18 -21.77
CA SER A 5 -0.04 5.00 -20.89
C SER A 5 1.39 4.57 -20.56
N ALA A 6 2.25 4.45 -21.58
CA ALA A 6 3.65 4.05 -21.38
C ALA A 6 4.45 5.06 -20.52
N ALA A 7 4.14 6.36 -20.64
CA ALA A 7 4.76 7.39 -19.81
C ALA A 7 4.32 7.27 -18.34
N ILE A 8 3.03 7.02 -18.09
CA ILE A 8 2.49 6.80 -16.74
C ILE A 8 3.10 5.54 -16.11
N ASP A 9 3.19 4.44 -16.86
CA ASP A 9 3.81 3.19 -16.41
C ASP A 9 5.27 3.39 -16.04
N ALA A 10 6.02 4.15 -16.85
CA ALA A 10 7.43 4.45 -16.58
C ALA A 10 7.62 5.29 -15.31
N VAL A 11 6.77 6.29 -15.10
CA VAL A 11 6.79 7.13 -13.90
C VAL A 11 6.47 6.30 -12.67
N LEU A 12 5.40 5.51 -12.70
CA LEU A 12 4.98 4.68 -11.57
C LEU A 12 6.05 3.64 -11.22
N ASN A 13 6.62 2.95 -12.22
CA ASN A 13 7.71 1.99 -11.99
C ASN A 13 8.99 2.64 -11.44
N THR A 14 9.22 3.92 -11.72
CA THR A 14 10.36 4.66 -11.17
C THR A 14 10.09 5.01 -9.71
N ILE A 15 8.90 5.53 -9.39
CA ILE A 15 8.46 5.84 -8.02
C ILE A 15 8.51 4.57 -7.16
N ALA A 16 7.96 3.45 -7.65
CA ALA A 16 7.95 2.19 -6.91
C ALA A 16 9.36 1.64 -6.65
N ARG A 17 10.29 1.77 -7.60
CA ARG A 17 11.70 1.38 -7.39
C ARG A 17 12.39 2.22 -6.33
N ILE A 18 12.13 3.53 -6.31
CA ILE A 18 12.68 4.42 -5.29
C ILE A 18 12.06 4.10 -3.92
N ALA A 19 10.73 3.93 -3.86
CA ALA A 19 10.02 3.59 -2.64
C ALA A 19 10.40 2.21 -2.09
N ALA A 20 10.80 1.25 -2.94
CA ALA A 20 11.25 -0.07 -2.50
C ALA A 20 12.49 -0.01 -1.59
N PHE A 21 13.32 1.03 -1.69
CA PHE A 21 14.44 1.24 -0.75
C PHE A 21 13.98 1.61 0.66
N ALA A 22 12.74 2.07 0.85
CA ALA A 22 12.17 2.28 2.18
C ALA A 22 11.90 0.96 2.92
N LEU A 23 11.77 -0.18 2.23
CA LEU A 23 11.53 -1.49 2.84
C LEU A 23 12.69 -1.95 3.74
N PRO A 24 13.96 -2.03 3.28
CA PRO A 24 15.05 -2.41 4.15
C PRO A 24 15.24 -1.40 5.30
N ALA A 25 15.02 -0.11 5.06
CA ALA A 25 15.07 0.90 6.12
C ALA A 25 13.98 0.65 7.18
N LEU A 26 12.75 0.38 6.77
CA LEU A 26 11.63 0.03 7.65
C LEU A 26 11.95 -1.21 8.49
N VAL A 27 12.46 -2.28 7.87
CA VAL A 27 12.84 -3.52 8.57
C VAL A 27 13.88 -3.24 9.66
N VAL A 28 14.90 -2.43 9.36
CA VAL A 28 15.93 -2.06 10.34
C VAL A 28 15.32 -1.31 11.52
N VAL A 29 14.46 -0.32 11.26
CA VAL A 29 13.81 0.48 12.31
C VAL A 29 12.91 -0.40 13.19
N VAL A 30 12.06 -1.24 12.59
CA VAL A 30 11.15 -2.14 13.32
C VAL A 30 11.93 -3.15 14.16
N VAL A 31 12.99 -3.77 13.61
CA VAL A 31 13.82 -4.70 14.38
C VAL A 31 14.48 -3.98 15.55
N PHE A 32 15.00 -2.77 15.33
CA PHE A 32 15.61 -1.97 16.38
C PHE A 32 14.60 -1.60 17.49
N ASP A 33 13.39 -1.16 17.13
CA ASP A 33 12.32 -0.85 18.10
C ASP A 33 11.91 -2.10 18.88
N VAL A 34 11.68 -3.23 18.21
CA VAL A 34 11.29 -4.48 18.88
C VAL A 34 12.38 -4.98 19.84
N VAL A 35 13.66 -4.90 19.44
CA VAL A 35 14.78 -5.32 20.30
C VAL A 35 14.91 -4.40 21.52
N THR A 36 14.92 -3.08 21.32
CA THR A 36 15.03 -2.12 22.43
C THR A 36 13.84 -2.22 23.38
N ARG A 37 12.62 -2.35 22.86
CA ARG A 37 11.41 -2.51 23.66
C ARG A 37 11.39 -3.83 24.43
N ARG A 38 11.81 -4.94 23.80
CA ARG A 38 11.72 -6.27 24.42
C ARG A 38 12.84 -6.52 25.43
N PHE A 39 14.07 -6.11 25.13
CA PHE A 39 15.24 -6.43 25.94
C PHE A 39 15.67 -5.30 26.87
N LEU A 40 15.45 -4.04 26.46
CA LEU A 40 15.84 -2.86 27.26
C LEU A 40 14.64 -2.20 27.94
N GLN A 41 13.41 -2.66 27.68
CA GLN A 41 12.15 -2.07 28.17
C GLN A 41 12.00 -0.57 27.88
N MET A 42 12.74 -0.05 26.89
CA MET A 42 12.63 1.32 26.41
C MET A 42 11.81 1.34 25.13
N GLY A 43 10.67 2.03 25.16
CA GLY A 43 9.90 2.35 23.96
C GLY A 43 10.13 3.80 23.56
N SER A 44 10.33 4.07 22.27
CA SER A 44 10.43 5.44 21.74
C SER A 44 9.25 5.72 20.82
N THR A 45 8.52 6.81 21.08
CA THR A 45 7.45 7.28 20.20
C THR A 45 8.00 7.78 18.87
N GLN A 46 9.20 8.36 18.85
CA GLN A 46 9.86 8.81 17.61
C GLN A 46 10.20 7.65 16.66
N LEU A 47 10.60 6.49 17.21
CA LEU A 47 10.84 5.29 16.39
C LEU A 47 9.53 4.81 15.76
N GLN A 48 8.44 4.78 16.53
CA GLN A 48 7.12 4.38 16.03
C GLN A 48 6.59 5.34 14.96
N GLU A 49 6.78 6.65 15.13
CA GLU A 49 6.44 7.63 14.11
C GLU A 49 7.26 7.42 12.83
N ALA A 50 8.57 7.12 12.96
CA ALA A 50 9.43 6.82 11.82
C ALA A 50 9.00 5.54 11.08
N GLU A 51 8.60 4.49 11.81
CA GLU A 51 8.02 3.28 11.21
C GLU A 51 6.77 3.61 10.39
N TRP A 52 5.87 4.43 10.95
CA TRP A 52 4.63 4.79 10.26
C TRP A 52 4.88 5.61 8.99
N HIS A 53 5.84 6.54 9.02
CA HIS A 53 6.23 7.31 7.85
C HIS A 53 6.90 6.44 6.77
N LEU A 54 7.85 5.59 7.16
CA LEU A 54 8.52 4.67 6.23
C LEU A 54 7.55 3.68 5.59
N HIS A 55 6.62 3.16 6.38
CA HIS A 55 5.56 2.28 5.89
C HIS A 55 4.65 2.99 4.89
N THR A 56 4.25 4.23 5.18
CA THR A 56 3.40 5.02 4.28
C THR A 56 4.10 5.31 2.95
N ILE A 57 5.37 5.69 2.99
CA ILE A 57 6.20 5.92 1.78
C ILE A 57 6.27 4.64 0.93
N LEU A 58 6.52 3.50 1.57
CA LEU A 58 6.61 2.21 0.90
C LEU A 58 5.28 1.83 0.23
N ILE A 59 4.18 1.83 0.98
CA ILE A 59 2.87 1.43 0.47
C ILE A 59 2.40 2.37 -0.64
N MET A 60 2.41 3.68 -0.41
CA MET A 60 1.94 4.66 -1.40
C MET A 60 2.80 4.64 -2.66
N GLY A 61 4.12 4.48 -2.53
CA GLY A 61 5.02 4.44 -3.67
C GLY A 61 4.86 3.20 -4.55
N VAL A 62 4.49 2.05 -3.98
CA VAL A 62 4.30 0.80 -4.72
C VAL A 62 2.85 0.63 -5.20
N LEU A 63 1.87 1.22 -4.52
CA LEU A 63 0.43 1.04 -4.80
C LEU A 63 0.06 1.34 -6.25
N GLY A 64 0.58 2.43 -6.83
CA GLY A 64 0.32 2.80 -8.22
C GLY A 64 0.77 1.71 -9.22
N THR A 65 1.94 1.12 -9.00
CA THR A 65 2.41 -0.01 -9.82
C THR A 65 1.64 -1.28 -9.55
N ALA A 66 1.28 -1.57 -8.30
CA ALA A 66 0.49 -2.75 -7.95
C ALA A 66 -0.89 -2.70 -8.61
N TYR A 67 -1.49 -1.51 -8.73
CA TYR A 67 -2.79 -1.31 -9.37
C TYR A 67 -2.73 -1.55 -10.89
N ILE A 68 -1.73 -1.00 -11.58
CA ILE A 68 -1.59 -1.17 -13.04
C ILE A 68 -1.26 -2.61 -13.43
N HIS A 69 -0.47 -3.31 -12.62
CA HIS A 69 -0.11 -4.69 -12.91
C HIS A 69 -1.16 -5.71 -12.42
N ASP A 70 -2.34 -5.27 -11.96
CA ASP A 70 -3.36 -6.13 -11.33
C ASP A 70 -2.79 -7.03 -10.21
N ARG A 71 -1.74 -6.54 -9.55
CA ARG A 71 -1.01 -7.21 -8.47
C ARG A 71 -1.47 -6.75 -7.09
N HIS A 72 -2.34 -5.75 -7.03
CA HIS A 72 -3.10 -5.48 -5.82
C HIS A 72 -3.89 -6.74 -5.48
N VAL A 73 -3.80 -7.20 -4.23
CA VAL A 73 -4.60 -8.33 -3.72
C VAL A 73 -6.08 -8.00 -3.91
N ARG A 74 -6.62 -8.34 -5.08
CA ARG A 74 -8.04 -8.54 -5.29
C ARG A 74 -8.34 -9.85 -4.56
N ILE A 75 -9.53 -9.99 -3.99
CA ILE A 75 -9.96 -11.28 -3.43
C ILE A 75 -10.16 -12.21 -4.64
N ASP A 76 -9.08 -12.83 -5.11
CA ASP A 76 -9.03 -13.60 -6.36
C ASP A 76 -9.99 -14.80 -6.32
N LEU A 77 -10.31 -15.28 -5.10
CA LEU A 77 -11.33 -16.32 -4.88
C LEU A 77 -12.76 -15.89 -5.27
N LEU A 78 -13.10 -14.61 -5.16
CA LEU A 78 -14.43 -14.10 -5.52
C LEU A 78 -14.52 -13.81 -7.02
N HIS A 79 -13.44 -13.31 -7.63
CA HIS A 79 -13.41 -12.90 -9.04
C HIS A 79 -13.43 -14.07 -10.04
N ALA A 80 -13.00 -15.27 -9.64
CA ALA A 80 -13.01 -16.45 -10.50
C ALA A 80 -14.44 -16.94 -10.84
N THR A 81 -15.42 -16.68 -9.97
CA THR A 81 -16.81 -17.16 -10.11
C THR A 81 -17.80 -16.09 -10.55
N PHE A 82 -17.43 -14.80 -10.58
CA PHE A 82 -18.37 -13.72 -10.89
C PHE A 82 -18.37 -13.28 -12.35
N SER A 83 -19.59 -13.09 -12.88
CA SER A 83 -19.85 -12.49 -14.19
C SER A 83 -19.39 -11.01 -14.21
N PRO A 84 -19.21 -10.39 -15.40
CA PRO A 84 -18.75 -9.00 -15.52
C PRO A 84 -19.55 -7.99 -14.68
N ARG A 85 -20.85 -8.25 -14.49
CA ARG A 85 -21.75 -7.42 -13.66
C ARG A 85 -21.52 -7.62 -12.16
N GLY A 86 -21.20 -8.84 -11.73
CA GLY A 86 -20.88 -9.13 -10.33
C GLY A 86 -19.57 -8.48 -9.89
N LYS A 87 -18.57 -8.45 -10.77
CA LYS A 87 -17.29 -7.77 -10.53
C LYS A 87 -17.48 -6.26 -10.31
N ALA A 88 -18.22 -5.61 -11.22
CA ALA A 88 -18.52 -4.18 -11.11
C ALA A 88 -19.33 -3.83 -9.84
N LEU A 89 -20.25 -4.70 -9.42
CA LEU A 89 -21.04 -4.49 -8.22
C LEU A 89 -20.19 -4.59 -6.94
N VAL A 90 -19.27 -5.57 -6.88
CA VAL A 90 -18.35 -5.75 -5.75
C VAL A 90 -17.37 -4.58 -5.64
N GLU A 91 -16.82 -4.10 -6.75
CA GLU A 91 -15.96 -2.90 -6.77
C GLU A 91 -16.73 -1.66 -6.30
N LEU A 92 -17.95 -1.45 -6.79
CA LEU A 92 -18.79 -0.32 -6.38
C LEU A 92 -19.10 -0.37 -4.89
N LEU A 93 -19.51 -1.53 -4.37
CA LEU A 93 -19.80 -1.71 -2.95
C LEU A 93 -18.55 -1.56 -2.08
N GLY A 94 -17.39 -2.03 -2.54
CA GLY A 94 -16.11 -1.84 -1.85
C GLY A 94 -15.73 -0.36 -1.73
N ILE A 95 -15.89 0.40 -2.80
CA ILE A 95 -15.65 1.85 -2.78
C ILE A 95 -16.64 2.54 -1.83
N LEU A 96 -17.93 2.21 -1.92
CA LEU A 96 -18.98 2.89 -1.15
C LEU A 96 -18.95 2.55 0.35
N LEU A 97 -18.65 1.30 0.72
CA LEU A 97 -18.77 0.81 2.09
C LEU A 97 -17.44 0.75 2.85
N LEU A 98 -16.31 0.72 2.17
CA LEU A 98 -14.99 0.71 2.81
C LEU A 98 -14.24 2.02 2.56
N VAL A 99 -14.09 2.43 1.31
CA VAL A 99 -13.24 3.59 0.97
C VAL A 99 -13.91 4.91 1.37
N PHE A 100 -15.17 5.10 1.01
CA PHE A 100 -15.92 6.33 1.29
C PHE A 100 -16.04 6.65 2.79
N PRO A 101 -16.47 5.71 3.67
CA PRO A 101 -16.52 5.98 5.11
C PRO A 101 -15.14 6.13 5.73
N PHE A 102 -14.12 5.41 5.24
CA PHE A 102 -12.75 5.61 5.69
C PHE A 102 -12.29 7.04 5.43
N CYS A 103 -12.46 7.54 4.20
CA CYS A 103 -12.15 8.94 3.85
C CYS A 103 -12.97 9.95 4.65
N ALA A 104 -14.23 9.66 4.96
CA ALA A 104 -15.10 10.55 5.75
C ALA A 104 -14.73 10.61 7.24
N VAL A 105 -14.15 9.55 7.79
CA VAL A 105 -13.73 9.49 9.20
C VAL A 105 -12.33 10.06 9.40
N THR A 106 -11.46 9.98 8.40
CA THR A 106 -10.08 10.50 8.45
C THR A 106 -9.93 11.95 7.99
N GLY A 107 -11.02 12.60 7.56
CA GLY A 107 -11.06 14.00 7.11
C GLY A 107 -11.54 14.96 8.18
#